data_AF-A0A7S0DHS3-F1
#
_entry.id   AF-A0A7S0DHS3-F1
#
_cell.length_a   1.000
_cell.length_b   1.000
_cell.length_c   1.000
_cell.angle_alpha   90.00
_cell.angle_beta   90.00
_cell.angle_gamma   90.00
#
_symmetry.space_group_name_H-M   'P 1'
#
loop_
_entity.id
_entity.type
_entity.pdbx_description
1 polymer ?
#
loop_
_entity_poly.entity_id
_entity_poly.type
_entity_poly.pdbx_seq_one_letter_code
_entity_poly.pdbx_strand_id
1 'polypeptide(L)'
;VKVTFSSMAPNSVQASAVVGRESLRCVSKNEKGSYFIVDLKDHRVRPTHYTLRHYSSANQEALRNWELRASNDAKVWNVLRSHKNDCSLKTKGKCCTWEISDLTPQYYRFFQVLQKAKNSNNTDYLACSGFELYGSVKLKNKLLVRPPRGKGYSLENEDGKKSDSPSRGFQGQGLCCWGTYDHSQLCFAGANAFSGNIPAKMISSSPHFGGETIIQVAVSNCMAIAVTESGCVYQWGNIGM
;
A
#
# COMPACT_ATOMS: atom_id res chain seq x y z
N VAL A 1 -4.36 6.59 -4.62
CA VAL A 1 -4.81 5.37 -5.34
C VAL A 1 -6.20 5.62 -5.94
N LYS A 2 -6.56 5.01 -7.07
CA LYS A 2 -7.94 5.01 -7.62
C LYS A 2 -8.35 3.56 -7.90
N VAL A 3 -9.60 3.22 -7.63
CA VAL A 3 -10.18 1.92 -7.99
C VAL A 3 -11.13 2.10 -9.16
N THR A 4 -11.03 1.22 -10.16
CA THR A 4 -12.02 1.04 -11.22
C THR A 4 -12.46 -0.41 -11.25
N PHE A 5 -13.66 -0.70 -11.74
CA PHE A 5 -14.29 -2.02 -11.62
C PHE A 5 -15.18 -2.32 -12.82
N SER A 6 -15.51 -3.58 -13.03
CA SER A 6 -16.44 -4.01 -14.08
C SER A 6 -17.89 -3.62 -13.77
N SER A 7 -18.36 -4.00 -12.58
CA SER A 7 -19.72 -3.76 -12.10
C SER A 7 -19.76 -3.94 -10.58
N MET A 8 -20.79 -3.38 -9.94
CA MET A 8 -21.03 -3.48 -8.49
C MET A 8 -22.47 -3.93 -8.24
N ALA A 9 -22.67 -4.83 -7.27
CA ALA A 9 -24.03 -5.20 -6.85
C ALA A 9 -24.75 -3.99 -6.21
N PRO A 10 -26.09 -3.89 -6.31
CA PRO A 10 -26.85 -2.77 -5.74
C PRO A 10 -26.69 -2.60 -4.23
N ASN A 11 -26.46 -3.69 -3.49
CA ASN A 11 -26.26 -3.69 -2.04
C ASN A 11 -24.79 -3.79 -1.62
N SER A 12 -23.88 -3.45 -2.53
CA SER A 12 -22.44 -3.43 -2.30
C SER A 12 -22.02 -2.08 -1.73
N VAL A 13 -21.01 -2.07 -0.85
CA VAL A 13 -20.34 -0.81 -0.48
C VAL A 13 -19.55 -0.27 -1.66
N GLN A 14 -19.01 0.95 -1.53
CA GLN A 14 -18.19 1.54 -2.58
C GLN A 14 -16.95 0.69 -2.88
N ALA A 15 -16.53 0.66 -4.16
CA ALA A 15 -15.39 -0.14 -4.61
C ALA A 15 -14.05 0.28 -3.98
N SER A 16 -13.98 1.47 -3.35
CA SER A 16 -12.85 1.89 -2.52
C SER A 16 -12.56 0.92 -1.37
N ALA A 17 -13.54 0.13 -0.91
CA ALA A 17 -13.34 -0.91 0.09
C ALA A 17 -12.37 -2.02 -0.35
N VAL A 18 -12.15 -2.23 -1.65
CA VAL A 18 -11.13 -3.17 -2.16
C VAL A 18 -9.72 -2.78 -1.69
N VAL A 19 -9.44 -1.49 -1.56
CA VAL A 19 -8.16 -0.96 -1.06
C VAL A 19 -8.30 -0.44 0.38
N GLY A 20 -9.42 -0.75 1.02
CA GLY A 20 -9.70 -0.44 2.42
C GLY A 20 -9.13 -1.49 3.37
N ARG A 21 -9.14 -1.16 4.66
CA ARG A 21 -8.64 -2.05 5.73
C ARG A 21 -9.74 -2.86 6.40
N GLU A 22 -10.98 -2.41 6.28
CA GLU A 22 -12.13 -3.01 6.92
C GLU A 22 -12.70 -4.18 6.11
N SER A 23 -13.24 -5.18 6.82
CA SER A 23 -14.00 -6.23 6.17
C SER A 23 -15.43 -5.74 5.90
N LEU A 24 -15.68 -5.32 4.67
CA LEU A 24 -16.95 -4.74 4.23
C LEU A 24 -17.57 -5.57 3.11
N ARG A 25 -18.89 -5.45 2.90
CA ARG A 25 -19.59 -6.09 1.77
C ARG A 25 -19.26 -5.40 0.44
N CYS A 26 -18.07 -5.67 -0.09
CA CYS A 26 -17.66 -5.20 -1.41
C CYS A 26 -17.68 -6.36 -2.41
N VAL A 27 -18.64 -6.30 -3.33
CA VAL A 27 -18.96 -7.36 -4.29
C VAL A 27 -19.43 -6.81 -5.63
N SER A 28 -18.99 -7.44 -6.72
CA SER A 28 -19.45 -7.15 -8.09
C SER A 28 -20.89 -7.62 -8.33
N LYS A 29 -21.43 -7.43 -9.55
CA LYS A 29 -22.62 -8.18 -9.97
C LYS A 29 -22.23 -9.63 -10.28
N ASN A 30 -23.24 -10.50 -10.43
CA ASN A 30 -23.08 -11.90 -10.85
C ASN A 30 -22.83 -11.97 -12.37
N GLU A 31 -21.67 -11.48 -12.80
CA GLU A 31 -21.31 -11.33 -14.21
C GLU A 31 -19.93 -11.91 -14.47
N LYS A 32 -19.82 -12.71 -15.54
CA LYS A 32 -18.56 -13.34 -15.95
C LYS A 32 -17.49 -12.28 -16.21
N GLY A 33 -16.26 -12.57 -15.82
CA GLY A 33 -15.12 -11.68 -16.05
C GLY A 33 -15.15 -10.43 -15.18
N SER A 34 -15.83 -10.46 -14.03
CA SER A 34 -15.81 -9.37 -13.06
C SER A 34 -14.39 -9.06 -12.61
N TYR A 35 -14.07 -7.78 -12.39
CA TYR A 35 -12.75 -7.34 -11.99
C TYR A 35 -12.73 -6.09 -11.11
N PHE A 36 -11.64 -5.94 -10.37
CA PHE A 36 -11.20 -4.69 -9.76
C PHE A 36 -9.82 -4.31 -10.31
N ILE A 37 -9.62 -3.04 -10.63
CA ILE A 37 -8.35 -2.45 -11.05
C ILE A 37 -7.95 -1.39 -10.02
N VAL A 38 -6.75 -1.50 -9.51
CA VAL A 38 -6.10 -0.54 -8.62
C VAL A 38 -5.07 0.25 -9.41
N ASP A 39 -5.29 1.55 -9.55
CA ASP A 39 -4.38 2.53 -10.15
C ASP A 39 -3.58 3.24 -9.04
N LEU A 40 -2.28 2.95 -8.97
CA LEU A 40 -1.35 3.56 -8.02
C LEU A 40 -0.98 5.02 -8.34
N LYS A 41 -1.55 5.60 -9.40
CA LYS A 41 -1.31 6.99 -9.85
C LYS A 41 0.14 7.25 -10.21
N ASP A 42 0.82 8.07 -9.42
CA ASP A 42 2.21 8.47 -9.66
C ASP A 42 3.21 7.45 -9.10
N HIS A 43 2.73 6.34 -8.52
CA HIS A 43 3.59 5.31 -7.95
C HIS A 43 3.59 4.05 -8.80
N ARG A 44 4.69 3.30 -8.70
CA ARG A 44 4.77 1.95 -9.26
C ARG A 44 5.35 1.01 -8.23
N VAL A 45 4.92 -0.25 -8.29
CA VAL A 45 5.39 -1.30 -7.38
C VAL A 45 5.93 -2.45 -8.23
N ARG A 46 7.09 -2.98 -7.83
CA ARG A 46 7.57 -4.29 -8.23
C ARG A 46 7.15 -5.26 -7.12
N PRO A 47 6.04 -5.98 -7.30
CA PRO A 47 5.48 -6.78 -6.22
C PRO A 47 6.26 -8.10 -6.07
N THR A 48 6.39 -8.54 -4.84
CA THR A 48 6.94 -9.85 -4.42
C THR A 48 5.83 -10.71 -3.84
N HIS A 49 4.85 -10.08 -3.19
CA HIS A 49 3.69 -10.74 -2.63
C HIS A 49 2.47 -9.84 -2.80
N TYR A 50 1.30 -10.43 -2.65
CA TYR A 50 0.06 -9.69 -2.50
C TYR A 50 -0.89 -10.40 -1.54
N THR A 51 -1.81 -9.64 -0.96
CA THR A 51 -2.87 -10.15 -0.10
C THR A 51 -4.22 -9.79 -0.68
N LEU A 52 -5.17 -10.71 -0.58
CA LEU A 52 -6.59 -10.42 -0.74
C LEU A 52 -7.33 -10.71 0.54
N ARG A 53 -8.43 -9.99 0.76
CA ARG A 53 -9.39 -10.23 1.83
C ARG A 53 -10.77 -10.54 1.25
N HIS A 54 -11.36 -11.66 1.70
CA HIS A 54 -12.77 -11.95 1.47
C HIS A 54 -13.67 -10.96 2.20
N TYR A 55 -14.84 -10.65 1.65
CA TYR A 55 -15.76 -9.68 2.24
C TYR A 55 -16.36 -10.18 3.58
N SER A 56 -17.16 -9.35 4.25
CA SER A 56 -17.72 -9.68 5.57
C SER A 56 -19.06 -10.44 5.54
N SER A 57 -19.74 -10.53 4.39
CA SER A 57 -21.14 -10.97 4.36
C SER A 57 -21.37 -12.48 4.49
N ALA A 58 -20.55 -13.30 3.85
CA ALA A 58 -20.78 -14.74 3.78
C ALA A 58 -19.48 -15.54 3.70
N ASN A 59 -19.51 -16.80 4.10
CA ASN A 59 -18.41 -17.74 3.84
C ASN A 59 -18.48 -18.26 2.39
N GLN A 60 -19.69 -18.30 1.85
CA GLN A 60 -19.98 -18.53 0.44
C GLN A 60 -19.49 -17.32 -0.38
N GLU A 61 -19.26 -17.52 -1.68
CA GLU A 61 -18.76 -16.51 -2.63
C GLU A 61 -17.26 -16.17 -2.52
N ALA A 62 -16.51 -16.92 -1.72
CA ALA A 62 -15.06 -16.84 -1.68
C ALA A 62 -14.45 -17.06 -3.08
N LEU A 63 -13.55 -16.17 -3.48
CA LEU A 63 -12.87 -16.25 -4.77
C LEU A 63 -12.10 -17.58 -4.88
N ARG A 64 -12.22 -18.24 -6.04
CA ARG A 64 -11.61 -19.55 -6.32
C ARG A 64 -10.70 -19.53 -7.54
N ASN A 65 -11.14 -18.83 -8.57
CA ASN A 65 -10.53 -18.84 -9.88
C ASN A 65 -10.28 -17.40 -10.32
N TRP A 66 -9.05 -16.91 -10.19
CA TRP A 66 -8.71 -15.53 -10.53
C TRP A 66 -7.27 -15.40 -10.99
N GLU A 67 -6.98 -14.27 -11.62
CA GLU A 67 -5.63 -13.85 -11.94
C GLU A 67 -5.35 -12.51 -11.27
N LEU A 68 -4.17 -12.39 -10.66
CA LEU A 68 -3.56 -11.11 -10.42
C LEU A 68 -2.77 -10.72 -11.67
N ARG A 69 -3.12 -9.58 -12.25
CA ARG A 69 -2.46 -9.02 -13.42
C ARG A 69 -1.91 -7.64 -13.11
N ALA A 70 -0.90 -7.23 -13.87
CA ALA A 70 -0.33 -5.90 -13.75
C ALA A 70 -0.06 -5.24 -15.11
N SER A 71 -0.10 -3.91 -15.13
CA SER A 71 0.04 -3.10 -16.35
C SER A 71 0.67 -1.74 -16.05
N ASN A 72 1.18 -1.10 -17.10
CA ASN A 72 1.66 0.28 -17.06
C ASN A 72 0.80 1.25 -17.87
N ASP A 73 -0.14 0.75 -18.67
CA ASP A 73 -1.01 1.53 -19.56
C ASP A 73 -2.51 1.18 -19.40
N ALA A 74 -2.84 0.20 -18.55
CA ALA A 74 -4.16 -0.38 -18.36
C ALA A 74 -4.78 -1.03 -19.61
N LYS A 75 -3.98 -1.27 -20.65
CA LYS A 75 -4.39 -1.89 -21.93
C LYS A 75 -3.74 -3.25 -22.11
N VAL A 76 -2.42 -3.31 -21.95
CA VAL A 76 -1.64 -4.57 -22.01
C VAL A 76 -1.39 -5.05 -20.60
N TRP A 77 -1.78 -6.29 -20.32
CA TRP A 77 -1.76 -6.86 -18.97
C TRP A 77 -0.85 -8.09 -18.92
N ASN A 78 0.10 -8.09 -17.98
CA ASN A 78 0.93 -9.23 -17.66
C ASN A 78 0.30 -9.99 -16.50
N VAL A 79 0.17 -11.32 -16.62
CA VAL A 79 -0.30 -12.16 -15.52
C VAL A 79 0.85 -12.35 -14.54
N LEU A 80 0.67 -11.88 -13.30
CA LEU A 80 1.66 -12.07 -12.23
C LEU A 80 1.43 -13.38 -11.47
N ARG A 81 0.16 -13.75 -11.28
CA ARG A 81 -0.20 -15.04 -10.66
C ARG A 81 -1.58 -15.49 -11.11
N SER A 82 -1.73 -16.79 -11.32
CA SER A 82 -3.01 -17.44 -11.64
C SER A 82 -3.41 -18.40 -10.52
N HIS A 83 -4.70 -18.39 -10.19
CA HIS A 83 -5.30 -19.22 -9.15
C HIS A 83 -6.42 -20.06 -9.76
N LYS A 84 -6.39 -21.37 -9.50
CA LYS A 84 -7.41 -22.33 -9.93
C LYS A 84 -7.90 -23.11 -8.72
N ASN A 85 -9.19 -23.04 -8.45
CA ASN A 85 -9.85 -23.65 -7.29
C ASN A 85 -9.15 -23.36 -5.94
N ASP A 86 -8.60 -22.15 -5.76
CA ASP A 86 -7.83 -21.81 -4.58
C ASP A 86 -8.72 -21.75 -3.32
N CYS A 87 -8.23 -22.39 -2.28
CA CYS A 87 -8.96 -22.68 -1.06
C CYS A 87 -8.59 -21.79 0.13
N SER A 88 -7.86 -20.70 -0.08
CA SER A 88 -7.26 -19.94 1.03
C SER A 88 -8.20 -18.90 1.67
N LEU A 89 -9.23 -18.45 0.94
CA LEU A 89 -10.19 -17.40 1.37
C LEU A 89 -11.53 -17.96 1.92
N LYS A 90 -11.52 -19.13 2.57
CA LYS A 90 -12.73 -19.92 2.89
C LYS A 90 -13.78 -19.28 3.81
N THR A 91 -13.41 -18.29 4.62
CA THR A 91 -14.31 -17.71 5.63
C THR A 91 -14.45 -16.21 5.44
N LYS A 92 -15.58 -15.64 5.86
CA LYS A 92 -15.82 -14.20 5.85
C LYS A 92 -14.66 -13.43 6.50
N GLY A 93 -14.24 -12.34 5.87
CA GLY A 93 -13.14 -11.50 6.34
C GLY A 93 -11.74 -12.12 6.29
N LYS A 94 -11.61 -13.41 5.87
CA LYS A 94 -10.32 -14.09 5.79
C LYS A 94 -9.43 -13.38 4.78
N CYS A 95 -8.18 -13.18 5.16
CA CYS A 95 -7.12 -12.78 4.26
C CYS A 95 -6.15 -13.94 4.01
N CYS A 96 -5.52 -13.91 2.85
CA CYS A 96 -4.40 -14.78 2.53
C CYS A 96 -3.38 -13.99 1.70
N THR A 97 -2.10 -14.30 1.92
CA THR A 97 -0.97 -13.71 1.23
C THR A 97 -0.33 -14.75 0.34
N TRP A 98 0.01 -14.32 -0.87
CA TRP A 98 0.58 -15.17 -1.91
C TRP A 98 1.84 -14.54 -2.45
N GLU A 99 2.89 -15.36 -2.57
CA GLU A 99 4.11 -15.01 -3.27
C GLU A 99 3.89 -14.86 -4.79
N ILE A 100 4.66 -13.99 -5.45
CA ILE A 100 4.70 -13.85 -6.90
C ILE A 100 6.02 -14.48 -7.35
N SER A 101 5.95 -15.73 -7.79
CA SER A 101 7.11 -16.59 -8.05
C SER A 101 7.96 -16.12 -9.23
N ASP A 102 7.35 -15.57 -10.28
CA ASP A 102 8.09 -14.95 -11.39
C ASP A 102 8.36 -13.47 -11.09
N LEU A 103 9.40 -13.24 -10.28
CA LEU A 103 9.87 -11.90 -9.93
C LEU A 103 10.47 -11.19 -11.16
N THR A 104 9.60 -10.65 -12.00
CA THR A 104 10.01 -9.70 -13.03
C THR A 104 10.68 -8.48 -12.38
N PRO A 105 11.79 -7.95 -12.95
CA PRO A 105 12.39 -6.71 -12.46
C PRO A 105 11.49 -5.48 -12.71
N GLN A 106 10.34 -5.66 -13.38
CA GLN A 106 9.46 -4.58 -13.82
C GLN A 106 8.62 -3.99 -12.68
N TYR A 107 8.49 -2.66 -12.71
CA TYR A 107 7.58 -1.90 -11.87
C TYR A 107 6.27 -1.61 -12.62
N TYR A 108 5.14 -1.83 -11.95
CA TYR A 108 3.81 -1.65 -12.50
C TYR A 108 3.01 -0.58 -11.76
N ARG A 109 2.15 0.13 -12.49
CA ARG A 109 1.24 1.15 -11.95
C ARG A 109 -0.15 0.59 -11.66
N PHE A 110 -0.65 -0.26 -12.55
CA PHE A 110 -2.00 -0.80 -12.49
C PHE A 110 -1.93 -2.27 -12.07
N PHE A 111 -2.83 -2.65 -11.18
CA PHE A 111 -3.01 -4.03 -10.74
C PHE A 111 -4.46 -4.41 -10.89
N GLN A 112 -4.73 -5.59 -11.45
CA GLN A 112 -6.08 -6.08 -11.67
C GLN A 112 -6.26 -7.44 -11.00
N VAL A 113 -7.33 -7.56 -10.22
CA VAL A 113 -7.86 -8.84 -9.77
C VAL A 113 -9.01 -9.18 -10.70
N LEU A 114 -8.81 -10.17 -11.56
CA LEU A 114 -9.80 -10.62 -12.55
C LEU A 114 -10.32 -12.00 -12.19
N GLN A 115 -11.62 -12.13 -12.00
CA GLN A 115 -12.26 -13.44 -11.84
C GLN A 115 -12.29 -14.18 -13.18
N LYS A 116 -11.75 -15.40 -13.19
CA LYS A 116 -11.61 -16.24 -14.39
C LYS A 116 -12.68 -17.32 -14.50
N ALA A 117 -13.25 -17.74 -13.38
CA ALA A 117 -14.38 -18.66 -13.32
C ALA A 117 -15.15 -18.49 -12.00
N LYS A 118 -16.15 -19.33 -11.79
CA LYS A 118 -17.05 -19.30 -10.64
C LYS A 118 -16.32 -19.28 -9.29
N ASN A 119 -16.90 -18.60 -8.31
CA ASN A 119 -16.46 -18.58 -6.92
C ASN A 119 -16.91 -19.84 -6.15
N SER A 120 -16.70 -19.87 -4.83
CA SER A 120 -17.04 -21.03 -3.98
C SER A 120 -18.53 -21.36 -3.91
N ASN A 121 -19.40 -20.47 -4.38
CA ASN A 121 -20.85 -20.63 -4.43
C ASN A 121 -21.38 -20.87 -5.85
N ASN A 122 -20.52 -21.26 -6.79
CA ASN A 122 -20.85 -21.46 -8.21
C ASN A 122 -21.47 -20.22 -8.91
N THR A 123 -21.15 -19.02 -8.42
CA THR A 123 -21.58 -17.73 -9.01
C THR A 123 -20.39 -16.93 -9.54
N ASP A 124 -20.68 -15.90 -10.34
CA ASP A 124 -19.70 -14.94 -10.88
C ASP A 124 -19.62 -13.67 -10.02
N TYR A 125 -20.06 -13.73 -8.76
CA TYR A 125 -19.79 -12.65 -7.82
C TYR A 125 -18.30 -12.62 -7.46
N LEU A 126 -17.67 -11.46 -7.64
CA LEU A 126 -16.33 -11.18 -7.15
C LEU A 126 -16.44 -10.41 -5.83
N ALA A 127 -16.33 -11.13 -4.72
CA ALA A 127 -16.31 -10.57 -3.37
C ALA A 127 -14.87 -10.28 -2.92
N CYS A 128 -14.55 -9.02 -2.62
CA CYS A 128 -13.22 -8.61 -2.17
C CYS A 128 -13.29 -7.26 -1.45
N SER A 129 -12.76 -7.20 -0.23
CA SER A 129 -12.72 -5.97 0.60
C SER A 129 -11.35 -5.72 1.22
N GLY A 130 -10.30 -6.05 0.48
CA GLY A 130 -8.92 -5.79 0.89
C GLY A 130 -7.95 -6.32 -0.14
N PHE A 131 -6.99 -5.48 -0.50
CA PHE A 131 -5.95 -5.75 -1.47
C PHE A 131 -4.68 -5.03 -1.03
N GLU A 132 -3.63 -5.80 -0.78
CA GLU A 132 -2.32 -5.28 -0.38
C GLU A 132 -1.25 -5.79 -1.34
N LEU A 133 -0.24 -4.96 -1.58
CA LEU A 133 0.92 -5.28 -2.40
C LEU A 133 2.17 -5.10 -1.56
N TYR A 134 3.09 -6.07 -1.65
CA TYR A 134 4.37 -6.01 -0.95
C TYR A 134 5.50 -6.09 -1.96
N GLY A 135 6.54 -5.29 -1.78
CA GLY A 135 7.71 -5.31 -2.65
C GLY A 135 8.38 -3.95 -2.72
N SER A 136 9.13 -3.73 -3.79
CA SER A 136 9.87 -2.47 -3.98
C SER A 136 8.95 -1.42 -4.61
N VAL A 137 8.96 -0.20 -4.07
CA VAL A 137 8.19 0.93 -4.62
C VAL A 137 9.11 1.89 -5.36
N LYS A 138 8.65 2.34 -6.54
CA LYS A 138 9.22 3.48 -7.24
C LYS A 138 8.26 4.64 -7.08
N LEU A 139 8.62 5.58 -6.21
CA LEU A 139 7.94 6.84 -6.08
C LEU A 139 8.36 7.74 -7.25
N LYS A 140 7.41 8.37 -7.93
CA LYS A 140 7.76 9.51 -8.77
C LYS A 140 8.21 10.62 -7.83
N ASN A 141 9.48 10.98 -7.90
CA ASN A 141 9.96 12.22 -7.29
C ASN A 141 9.12 13.34 -7.90
N LYS A 142 8.18 13.90 -7.13
CA LYS A 142 7.91 15.32 -7.29
C LYS A 142 9.24 15.96 -6.93
N LEU A 143 10.02 16.37 -7.93
CA LEU A 143 11.01 17.40 -7.70
C LEU A 143 10.24 18.53 -7.03
N LEU A 144 10.47 18.73 -5.74
CA LEU A 144 10.16 19.99 -5.11
C LEU A 144 11.07 20.98 -5.82
N VAL A 145 10.57 21.61 -6.88
CA VAL A 145 11.20 22.81 -7.43
C VAL A 145 11.15 23.79 -6.27
N ARG A 146 12.29 23.96 -5.59
CA ARG A 146 12.44 25.08 -4.68
C ARG A 146 12.16 26.33 -5.52
N PRO A 147 11.33 27.29 -5.06
CA PRO A 147 11.28 28.57 -5.72
C PRO A 147 12.73 29.09 -5.84
N PRO A 148 13.09 29.76 -6.95
CA PRO A 148 14.44 30.26 -7.13
C PRO A 148 14.86 31.05 -5.89
N ARG A 149 15.99 30.67 -5.28
CA ARG A 149 16.60 31.47 -4.22
C ARG A 149 16.97 32.82 -4.83
N GLY A 150 16.21 33.85 -4.50
CA GLY A 150 16.57 35.21 -4.88
C GLY A 150 15.38 36.12 -5.19
N LYS A 151 14.61 36.49 -4.17
CA LYS A 151 14.25 37.89 -3.88
C LYS A 151 14.15 38.01 -2.36
N GLY A 152 15.20 38.53 -1.74
CA GLY A 152 15.17 38.88 -0.33
C GLY A 152 14.29 40.12 -0.12
N TYR A 153 13.58 40.15 1.00
CA TYR A 153 13.41 41.41 1.71
C TYR A 153 14.74 41.73 2.39
N SER A 154 15.20 42.97 2.23
CA SER A 154 16.45 43.50 2.74
C SER A 154 16.39 43.74 4.24
N LEU A 155 17.37 43.18 4.96
CA LEU A 155 17.99 43.81 6.12
C LEU A 155 19.49 43.52 6.05
N GLU A 156 20.28 44.58 5.97
CA GLU A 156 21.73 44.54 6.05
C GLU A 156 22.18 44.07 7.44
N ASN A 157 23.31 43.36 7.49
CA ASN A 157 24.37 43.59 8.48
C ASN A 157 25.65 42.87 8.03
N GLU A 158 26.76 43.54 8.35
CA GLU A 158 28.14 43.26 7.99
C GLU A 158 28.66 41.94 8.61
N ASP A 159 29.33 41.15 7.79
CA ASP A 159 30.65 40.55 8.05
C ASP A 159 30.83 39.27 7.22
N GLY A 160 31.74 39.37 6.25
CA GLY A 160 32.00 38.35 5.27
C GLY A 160 32.71 37.11 5.83
N LYS A 161 32.25 35.93 5.41
CA LYS A 161 33.07 34.72 5.22
C LYS A 161 32.33 33.74 4.29
N LYS A 162 32.95 33.43 3.15
CA LYS A 162 32.58 32.30 2.27
C LYS A 162 33.08 30.99 2.87
N SER A 163 32.29 29.94 2.79
CA SER A 163 32.79 28.56 2.90
C SER A 163 32.10 27.66 1.86
N ASP A 164 32.91 27.07 0.99
CA ASP A 164 32.53 26.05 0.01
C ASP A 164 32.10 24.74 0.69
N SER A 165 31.09 24.06 0.13
CA SER A 165 30.88 22.62 0.31
C SER A 165 29.97 22.06 -0.80
N PRO A 166 30.28 20.87 -1.36
CA PRO A 166 29.67 20.39 -2.60
C PRO A 166 28.26 19.84 -2.38
N SER A 167 27.37 20.15 -3.32
CA SER A 167 26.04 19.54 -3.45
C SER A 167 26.16 18.05 -3.77
N ARG A 168 26.02 17.18 -2.77
CA ARG A 168 25.83 15.73 -2.99
C ARG A 168 24.37 15.45 -3.36
N GLY A 169 24.16 14.92 -4.56
CA GLY A 169 22.91 14.31 -4.98
C GLY A 169 22.56 13.09 -4.13
N PHE A 170 21.27 12.85 -3.95
CA PHE A 170 20.74 11.76 -3.12
C PHE A 170 20.97 10.38 -3.76
N GLN A 171 21.65 9.50 -3.03
CA GLN A 171 21.51 8.05 -3.08
C GLN A 171 21.21 7.58 -1.65
N GLY A 172 20.04 7.01 -1.38
CA GLY A 172 19.71 6.48 -0.06
C GLY A 172 18.42 5.66 -0.04
N GLN A 173 18.48 4.48 0.57
CA GLN A 173 17.32 3.65 0.91
C GLN A 173 16.53 4.34 2.04
N GLY A 174 15.20 4.37 1.94
CA GLY A 174 14.33 4.96 2.95
C GLY A 174 13.15 4.06 3.24
N LEU A 175 12.85 3.86 4.53
CA LEU A 175 11.71 3.08 4.98
C LEU A 175 10.42 3.90 4.81
N CYS A 176 9.41 3.29 4.19
CA CYS A 176 8.08 3.88 4.02
C CYS A 176 7.03 2.97 4.65
N CYS A 177 6.02 3.57 5.26
CA CYS A 177 4.86 2.86 5.79
C CYS A 177 3.58 3.38 5.14
N TRP A 178 2.53 2.57 5.18
CA TRP A 178 1.20 2.90 4.67
C TRP A 178 0.17 2.61 5.76
N GLY A 179 -0.77 3.53 6.00
CA GLY A 179 -1.89 3.31 6.92
C GLY A 179 -2.53 4.54 7.54
N THR A 180 -3.63 4.32 8.28
CA THR A 180 -4.27 5.35 9.09
C THR A 180 -3.46 5.60 10.37
N TYR A 181 -3.47 6.85 10.84
CA TYR A 181 -2.64 7.31 11.97
C TYR A 181 -3.37 7.27 13.31
N ASP A 182 -4.49 6.57 13.39
CA ASP A 182 -5.42 6.64 14.53
C ASP A 182 -4.78 6.18 15.85
N HIS A 183 -3.62 5.53 15.79
CA HIS A 183 -2.82 5.09 16.93
C HIS A 183 -1.31 5.40 16.81
N SER A 184 -0.93 6.48 16.12
CA SER A 184 0.48 6.93 16.00
C SER A 184 1.44 5.86 15.45
N GLN A 185 0.98 5.10 14.46
CA GLN A 185 1.62 3.85 14.05
C GLN A 185 2.89 3.98 13.17
N LEU A 186 3.51 5.16 12.96
CA LEU A 186 4.93 5.35 12.50
C LEU A 186 5.33 6.72 11.90
N CYS A 187 4.51 7.77 11.95
CA CYS A 187 4.94 9.10 11.49
C CYS A 187 4.56 10.21 12.46
N PHE A 188 5.57 10.93 12.95
CA PHE A 188 5.38 12.29 13.45
C PHE A 188 5.56 13.23 12.27
N ALA A 189 4.46 13.59 11.61
CA ALA A 189 4.39 14.81 10.83
C ALA A 189 3.39 15.70 11.56
N GLY A 190 3.80 16.95 11.83
CA GLY A 190 2.99 17.93 12.56
C GLY A 190 1.52 17.90 12.13
N ALA A 191 0.65 18.10 13.13
CA ALA A 191 -0.80 18.11 13.03
C ALA A 191 -1.34 18.47 11.64
N ASN A 192 -2.24 17.62 11.13
CA ASN A 192 -3.25 17.87 10.07
C ASN A 192 -3.30 16.86 8.89
N ALA A 193 -2.57 15.74 8.93
CA ALA A 193 -2.72 14.69 7.91
C ALA A 193 -3.67 13.56 8.35
N PHE A 194 -4.94 13.89 8.58
CA PHE A 194 -5.98 12.88 8.80
C PHE A 194 -6.27 12.17 7.46
N SER A 195 -6.13 10.84 7.41
CA SER A 195 -6.52 9.98 6.26
C SER A 195 -5.76 10.19 4.94
N GLY A 196 -4.43 10.05 4.95
CA GLY A 196 -3.64 10.04 3.73
C GLY A 196 -3.28 8.64 3.25
N ASN A 197 -3.74 8.21 2.07
CA ASN A 197 -3.17 7.06 1.32
C ASN A 197 -1.79 7.39 0.70
N ILE A 198 -1.01 8.27 1.36
CA ILE A 198 0.26 8.81 0.87
C ILE A 198 1.37 8.22 1.74
N PRO A 199 2.37 7.55 1.16
CA PRO A 199 3.52 7.06 1.92
C PRO A 199 4.21 8.22 2.62
N ALA A 200 4.30 8.17 3.94
CA ALA A 200 5.06 9.12 4.72
C ALA A 200 6.45 8.56 4.99
N LYS A 201 7.48 9.38 4.77
CA LYS A 201 8.87 9.02 5.09
C LYS A 201 9.02 9.04 6.60
N MET A 202 9.49 7.94 7.17
CA MET A 202 9.89 7.91 8.57
C MET A 202 11.15 8.76 8.74
N ILE A 203 11.07 9.81 9.56
CA ILE A 203 12.22 10.62 9.93
C ILE A 203 12.85 9.93 11.14
N SER A 204 13.89 9.12 10.91
CA SER A 204 14.61 8.40 11.98
C SER A 204 15.59 9.27 12.76
N SER A 205 15.62 10.60 12.56
CA SER A 205 16.49 11.50 13.32
C SER A 205 15.94 11.87 14.69
N SER A 206 15.01 11.05 15.22
CA SER A 206 14.31 11.33 16.46
C SER A 206 14.95 10.57 17.62
N PRO A 207 15.22 11.18 18.78
CA PRO A 207 15.85 10.52 19.93
C PRO A 207 14.96 9.46 20.60
N HIS A 208 13.79 9.17 20.04
CA HIS A 208 12.75 8.32 20.63
C HIS A 208 13.10 6.83 20.68
N PHE A 209 14.16 6.40 20.00
CA PHE A 209 14.70 5.02 20.03
C PHE A 209 16.15 4.98 20.55
N GLY A 210 16.50 5.89 21.46
CA GLY A 210 17.86 5.98 22.02
C GLY A 210 18.93 6.42 21.02
N GLY A 211 18.53 6.94 19.85
CA GLY A 211 19.45 7.28 18.75
C GLY A 211 19.88 6.08 17.89
N GLU A 212 19.29 4.91 18.12
CA GLU A 212 19.67 3.68 17.43
C GLU A 212 19.02 3.52 16.06
N THR A 213 19.70 2.75 15.20
CA THR A 213 19.17 2.39 13.89
C THR A 213 18.10 1.32 14.02
N ILE A 214 16.91 1.56 13.47
CA ILE A 214 15.86 0.54 13.33
C ILE A 214 16.27 -0.41 12.18
N ILE A 215 16.42 -1.69 12.50
CA ILE A 215 16.80 -2.73 11.54
C ILE A 215 15.60 -3.56 11.05
N GLN A 216 14.52 -3.63 11.84
CA GLN A 216 13.33 -4.38 11.48
C GLN A 216 12.06 -3.71 12.01
N VAL A 217 10.98 -3.78 11.24
CA VAL A 217 9.66 -3.30 11.64
C VAL A 217 8.61 -4.32 11.22
N ALA A 218 7.64 -4.60 12.10
CA ALA A 218 6.41 -5.29 11.74
C ALA A 218 5.21 -4.48 12.22
N VAL A 219 4.13 -4.50 11.43
CA VAL A 219 2.93 -3.70 11.71
C VAL A 219 1.70 -4.58 11.52
N SER A 220 0.82 -4.58 12.51
CA SER A 220 -0.51 -5.20 12.48
C SER A 220 -1.60 -4.12 12.36
N ASN A 221 -2.87 -4.50 12.48
CA ASN A 221 -3.99 -3.56 12.43
C ASN A 221 -3.97 -2.52 13.57
N CYS A 222 -3.41 -2.86 14.74
CA CYS A 222 -3.45 -2.02 15.93
C CYS A 222 -2.10 -1.86 16.64
N MET A 223 -1.08 -2.59 16.22
CA MET A 223 0.21 -2.66 16.90
C MET A 223 1.33 -2.57 15.89
N ALA A 224 2.35 -1.78 16.20
CA ALA A 224 3.61 -1.80 15.49
C ALA A 224 4.73 -2.20 16.45
N ILE A 225 5.71 -2.90 15.90
CA ILE A 225 6.93 -3.30 16.60
C ILE A 225 8.13 -2.89 15.74
N ALA A 226 9.13 -2.26 16.36
CA ALA A 226 10.45 -2.08 15.77
C ALA A 226 11.51 -2.81 16.61
N VAL A 227 12.55 -3.26 15.92
CA VAL A 227 13.78 -3.79 16.50
C VAL A 227 14.94 -2.91 16.07
N THR A 228 15.77 -2.50 17.02
CA THR A 228 16.99 -1.72 16.76
C THR A 228 18.22 -2.61 16.60
N GLU A 229 19.33 -2.04 16.12
CA GLU A 229 20.60 -2.76 15.91
C GLU A 229 21.19 -3.38 17.20
N SER A 230 20.89 -2.80 18.36
CA SER A 230 21.28 -3.34 19.67
C SER A 230 20.34 -4.46 20.16
N GLY A 231 19.26 -4.74 19.41
CA GLY A 231 18.26 -5.73 19.77
C GLY A 231 17.15 -5.20 20.68
N CYS A 232 17.06 -3.89 20.93
CA CYS A 232 15.93 -3.33 21.68
C CYS A 232 14.64 -3.43 20.86
N VAL A 233 13.57 -3.85 21.54
CA VAL A 233 12.23 -3.99 20.95
C VAL A 233 11.36 -2.85 21.44
N TYR A 234 10.78 -2.11 20.50
CA TYR A 234 9.86 -1.02 20.76
C TYR A 234 8.50 -1.38 20.21
N GLN A 235 7.47 -1.22 21.03
CA GLN A 235 6.08 -1.46 20.65
C GLN A 235 5.27 -0.18 20.87
N TRP A 236 4.43 0.16 19.90
CA TRP A 236 3.47 1.26 20.02
C TRP A 236 2.18 0.94 19.27
N GLY A 237 1.10 1.65 19.61
CA GLY A 237 -0.25 1.36 19.15
C GLY A 237 -1.21 1.06 20.30
N ASN A 238 -2.34 0.42 20.01
CA ASN A 238 -3.30 0.02 21.04
C ASN A 238 -2.80 -1.27 21.72
N ILE A 239 -2.31 -1.13 22.96
CA ILE A 239 -1.74 -2.20 23.79
C ILE A 239 -2.79 -2.73 24.79
N GLY A 240 -4.05 -2.84 24.36
CA GLY A 240 -5.13 -3.31 25.22
C GLY A 240 -4.86 -4.72 25.78
N MET A 241 -4.93 -4.84 27.11
CA MET A 241 -5.42 -6.05 27.79
C MET A 241 -6.90 -6.25 27.49
#